data_AF-A0A6P8BW51-F1
#
_entry.id   AF-A0A6P8BW51-F1
#
_cell.length_a   1.000
_cell.length_b   1.000
_cell.length_c   1.000
_cell.angle_alpha   90.00
_cell.angle_beta   90.00
_cell.angle_gamma   90.00
#
_symmetry.space_group_name_H-M   'P 1'
#
loop_
_entity.id
_entity.type
_entity.pdbx_description
1 polymer ?
#
loop_
_entity_poly.entity_id
_entity_poly.type
_entity_poly.pdbx_seq_one_letter_code
_entity_poly.pdbx_strand_id
1 'polypeptide(L)'
;MIACGLATHYALNARLPMLEERLGKLVTDDASIIEKALAQYCDFVYPDKRSIIWKIGAIDKCFCHDTIEEIIHAVESEAADSYNVW
;
A
#
# COMPACT_ATOMS: atom_id res chain seq x y z
N MET A 1 -2.10 -0.60 0.60
CA MET A 1 -1.12 -1.21 1.53
C MET A 1 0.11 -1.71 0.77
N ILE A 2 -0.03 -2.65 -0.17
CA ILE A 2 1.12 -3.11 -1.00
C ILE A 2 1.84 -1.95 -1.70
N ALA A 3 1.09 -1.13 -2.45
CA ALA A 3 1.68 -0.05 -3.24
C ALA A 3 2.33 1.09 -2.43
N CYS A 4 2.00 1.22 -1.14
CA CYS A 4 2.67 2.14 -0.20
C CYS A 4 3.65 1.44 0.74
N GLY A 5 3.99 0.17 0.50
CA GLY A 5 4.95 -0.59 1.30
C GLY A 5 4.48 -1.00 2.70
N LEU A 6 3.21 -0.80 3.05
CA LEU A 6 2.65 -1.20 4.35
C LEU A 6 2.40 -2.71 4.46
N ALA A 7 2.24 -3.39 3.33
CA ALA A 7 2.13 -4.85 3.28
C ALA A 7 3.19 -5.36 2.30
N THR A 8 3.77 -6.52 2.59
CA THR A 8 4.77 -7.16 1.72
C THR A 8 4.10 -7.98 0.61
N HIS A 9 2.96 -8.62 0.93
CA HIS A 9 2.29 -9.58 0.06
C HIS A 9 0.76 -9.41 0.09
N TYR A 10 0.11 -9.70 -1.02
CA TYR A 10 -1.35 -9.70 -1.16
C TYR A 10 -1.80 -11.01 -1.80
N ALA A 11 -2.82 -11.64 -1.23
CA ALA A 11 -3.43 -12.84 -1.78
C ALA A 11 -4.95 -12.71 -1.73
N LEU A 12 -5.63 -13.24 -2.73
CA LEU A 12 -7.09 -13.35 -2.71
C LEU A 12 -7.52 -14.32 -1.61
N ASN A 13 -8.65 -14.01 -0.95
CA ASN A 13 -9.21 -14.84 0.12
C ASN A 13 -9.38 -16.31 -0.29
N ALA A 14 -9.76 -16.57 -1.55
CA ALA A 14 -9.92 -17.93 -2.08
C ALA A 14 -8.61 -18.75 -2.11
N ARG A 15 -7.44 -18.09 -2.15
CA ARG A 15 -6.12 -18.74 -2.16
C ARG A 15 -5.47 -18.76 -0.77
N LEU A 16 -6.00 -18.02 0.20
CA LEU A 16 -5.43 -17.91 1.53
C LEU A 16 -5.29 -19.27 2.24
N PRO A 17 -6.30 -20.18 2.20
CA PRO A 17 -6.14 -21.50 2.82
C PRO A 17 -5.01 -22.34 2.18
N MET A 18 -4.81 -22.22 0.86
CA MET A 18 -3.74 -22.95 0.16
C MET A 18 -2.36 -22.40 0.54
N LEU A 19 -2.25 -21.08 0.70
CA LEU A 19 -1.03 -20.43 1.17
C LEU A 19 -0.68 -20.86 2.60
N GLU A 20 -1.66 -20.83 3.51
CA GLU A 20 -1.49 -21.25 4.90
C GLU A 20 -1.03 -22.72 4.99
N GLU A 21 -1.66 -23.61 4.23
CA GLU A 21 -1.26 -25.02 4.19
C GLU A 21 0.18 -25.19 3.64
N ARG A 22 0.53 -24.45 2.59
CA ARG A 22 1.89 -24.48 2.01
C ARG A 22 2.94 -24.03 3.02
N LEU A 23 2.68 -22.92 3.71
CA LEU A 23 3.56 -22.36 4.74
C LEU A 23 3.66 -23.29 5.95
N GLY A 24 2.56 -23.87 6.41
CA GLY A 24 2.56 -24.79 7.55
C GLY A 24 3.35 -26.08 7.32
N LYS A 25 3.51 -26.52 6.07
CA LYS A 25 4.29 -27.71 5.69
C LYS A 25 5.78 -27.42 5.41
N LEU A 26 6.18 -26.16 5.36
CA LEU A 26 7.57 -25.78 5.12
C LEU A 26 8.40 -26.00 6.40
N VAL A 27 9.30 -26.97 6.36
CA VAL A 27 10.26 -27.23 7.44
C VAL A 27 11.59 -26.56 7.09
N THR A 28 11.60 -25.22 7.15
CA THR A 28 12.78 -24.40 6.86
C THR A 28 12.70 -23.06 7.58
N ASP A 29 13.86 -22.53 7.94
CA ASP A 29 14.10 -21.19 8.47
C ASP A 29 14.71 -20.24 7.42
N ASP A 30 14.90 -20.71 6.18
CA ASP A 30 15.43 -19.91 5.08
C ASP A 30 14.35 -18.97 4.53
N ALA A 31 14.52 -17.67 4.80
CA ALA A 31 13.65 -16.61 4.32
C ALA A 31 13.48 -16.63 2.80
N SER A 32 14.50 -17.03 2.04
CA SER A 32 14.43 -17.09 0.56
C SER A 32 13.47 -18.17 0.08
N ILE A 33 13.35 -19.27 0.82
CA ILE A 33 12.43 -20.36 0.51
C ILE A 33 10.99 -19.96 0.87
N ILE A 34 10.82 -19.28 2.00
CA ILE A 34 9.52 -18.74 2.44
C ILE A 34 9.02 -17.69 1.44
N GLU A 35 9.89 -16.79 0.98
CA GLU A 35 9.55 -15.76 -0.02
C GLU A 35 9.08 -16.38 -1.33
N LYS A 36 9.76 -17.44 -1.81
CA LYS A 36 9.33 -18.18 -3.00
C LYS A 36 7.98 -18.84 -2.81
N ALA A 37 7.67 -19.32 -1.61
CA ALA A 37 6.36 -19.91 -1.32
C ALA A 37 5.26 -18.84 -1.32
N LEU A 38 5.50 -17.67 -0.72
CA LEU A 38 4.58 -16.54 -0.75
C LEU A 38 4.32 -16.08 -2.19
N ALA A 39 5.38 -15.88 -2.98
CA ALA A 39 5.29 -15.44 -4.38
C ALA A 39 4.47 -16.37 -5.30
N GLN A 40 4.32 -17.66 -4.95
CA GLN A 40 3.50 -18.60 -5.73
C GLN A 40 1.99 -18.34 -5.59
N TYR A 41 1.55 -17.79 -4.46
CA TYR A 41 0.13 -17.62 -4.14
C TYR A 41 -0.28 -16.16 -4.08
N CYS A 42 0.69 -15.25 -3.96
CA CYS A 42 0.45 -13.82 -3.87
C CYS A 42 0.31 -13.19 -5.26
N ASP A 43 -0.64 -12.27 -5.39
CA ASP A 43 -0.92 -11.53 -6.61
C ASP A 43 -0.25 -10.15 -6.57
N PHE A 44 0.43 -9.79 -7.65
CA PHE A 44 0.89 -8.41 -7.87
C PHE A 44 -0.29 -7.57 -8.36
N VAL A 45 -1.00 -6.94 -7.43
CA VAL A 45 -2.11 -6.03 -7.75
C VAL A 45 -1.62 -4.59 -7.62
N TYR A 46 -1.63 -3.87 -8.74
CA TYR A 46 -1.43 -2.42 -8.75
C TYR A 46 -2.77 -1.73 -8.47
N PRO A 47 -2.83 -0.75 -7.56
CA PRO A 47 -4.04 0.01 -7.32
C PRO A 47 -4.48 0.76 -8.57
N ASP A 48 -5.80 0.92 -8.73
CA ASP A 48 -6.39 1.77 -9.77
C ASP A 48 -5.75 3.18 -9.73
N LYS A 49 -5.68 3.85 -10.89
CA LYS A 49 -5.28 5.25 -11.04
C LYS A 49 -6.11 6.21 -10.18
N ARG A 50 -7.31 5.80 -9.77
CA ARG A 50 -8.16 6.55 -8.81
C ARG A 50 -7.79 6.33 -7.34
N SER A 51 -6.88 5.41 -7.04
CA SER A 51 -6.43 5.12 -5.68
C SER A 51 -5.71 6.31 -5.06
N ILE A 52 -5.88 6.47 -3.75
CA ILE A 52 -5.21 7.49 -2.93
C ILE A 52 -3.68 7.45 -3.06
N ILE A 53 -3.10 6.30 -3.45
CA ILE A 53 -1.66 6.16 -3.64
C ILE A 53 -1.09 7.19 -4.62
N TRP A 54 -1.87 7.57 -5.64
CA TRP A 54 -1.45 8.55 -6.63
C TRP A 54 -1.55 9.99 -6.12
N LYS A 55 -2.26 10.21 -5.00
CA LYS A 55 -2.34 11.50 -4.32
C LYS A 55 -1.21 11.71 -3.30
N ILE A 56 -0.31 10.74 -3.10
CA ILE A 56 0.71 10.82 -2.04
C ILE A 56 1.63 12.04 -2.18
N GLY A 57 1.98 12.46 -3.40
CA GLY A 57 2.77 13.68 -3.60
C GLY A 57 2.03 14.96 -3.18
N ALA A 58 0.70 15.00 -3.35
CA ALA A 58 -0.11 16.13 -2.87
C ALA A 58 -0.24 16.11 -1.34
N ILE A 59 -0.35 14.91 -0.74
CA ILE A 59 -0.32 14.73 0.71
C ILE A 59 1.02 15.21 1.27
N ASP A 60 2.15 14.74 0.73
CA ASP A 60 3.48 15.14 1.18
C ASP A 60 3.67 16.66 1.08
N LYS A 61 3.22 17.28 -0.03
CA LYS A 61 3.24 18.75 -0.20
C LYS A 61 2.43 19.48 0.88
N CYS A 62 1.27 18.97 1.28
CA CYS A 62 0.42 19.63 2.27
C CYS A 62 0.91 19.40 3.72
N PHE A 63 1.48 18.22 4.00
CA PHE A 63 1.84 17.80 5.36
C PHE A 63 3.33 17.96 5.66
N CYS A 64 4.13 18.56 4.76
CA CYS A 64 5.55 18.84 5.00
C CYS A 64 5.83 20.11 5.81
N HIS A 65 4.80 20.81 6.29
CA HIS A 65 4.94 22.05 7.07
C HIS A 65 5.07 21.77 8.57
N ASP A 66 5.69 22.69 9.31
CA ASP A 66 6.04 22.51 10.73
C ASP A 66 4.92 22.86 11.70
N THR A 67 3.93 23.64 11.25
CA THR A 67 2.79 24.09 12.07
C THR A 67 1.45 23.65 11.51
N ILE A 68 0.46 23.48 12.39
CA ILE A 68 -0.88 23.05 11.98
C ILE A 68 -1.55 24.10 11.09
N GLU A 69 -1.32 25.38 11.39
CA GLU A 69 -1.86 26.52 10.63
C GLU A 69 -1.35 26.50 9.18
N GLU A 70 -0.05 26.26 8.97
CA GLU A 70 0.53 26.15 7.64
C GLU A 70 0.03 24.90 6.89
N ILE A 71 -0.10 23.77 7.58
CA ILE A 71 -0.68 22.54 6.99
C ILE A 71 -2.12 22.79 6.54
N ILE A 72 -2.96 23.41 7.38
CA ILE A 72 -4.35 23.72 7.03
C ILE A 72 -4.40 24.63 5.80
N HIS A 73 -3.60 25.70 5.79
CA HIS A 73 -3.53 26.60 4.64
C HIS A 73 -3.09 25.88 3.35
N ALA A 74 -2.10 24.99 3.43
CA ALA A 74 -1.64 24.22 2.28
C ALA A 74 -2.72 23.26 1.76
N VAL A 75 -3.46 22.59 2.65
CA VAL A 75 -4.59 21.73 2.29
C VAL A 75 -5.71 22.52 1.62
N GLU A 76 -6.07 23.70 2.16
CA GLU A 76 -7.09 24.57 1.58
C GLU A 76 -6.70 25.07 0.18
N SER A 77 -5.43 25.44 -0.02
CA SER A 77 -4.90 25.83 -1.33
C SER A 77 -4.94 24.68 -2.33
N GLU A 78 -4.54 23.48 -1.94
CA GLU A 78 -4.57 22.29 -2.81
C GLU A 78 -6.01 21.93 -3.21
N ALA A 79 -6.96 22.07 -2.29
CA ALA A 79 -8.39 21.85 -2.55
C ALA A 79 -9.01 22.92 -3.47
N ALA A 80 -8.50 24.16 -3.45
CA ALA A 80 -8.95 25.23 -4.35
C ALA A 80 -8.37 25.07 -5.77
N ASP A 81 -7.12 24.63 -5.88
CA ASP A 81 -6.42 24.43 -7.16
C ASP A 81 -6.90 23.18 -7.90
N SER A 82 -7.32 22.17 -7.16
CA SER A 82 -7.93 20.97 -7.73
C SER A 82 -9.45 21.14 -7.78
N TYR A 83 -10.04 21.25 -8.98
CA TYR A 83 -11.49 21.10 -9.23
C TYR A 83 -12.04 19.69 -8.86
N ASN A 84 -11.34 18.96 -7.99
CA ASN A 84 -11.69 17.64 -7.54
C ASN A 84 -12.32 17.72 -6.16
N VAL A 85 -13.47 17.07 -6.04
CA VAL A 85 -13.96 16.56 -4.76
C VAL A 85 -12.84 15.67 -4.23
N TRP A 86 -12.14 16.14 -3.22
CA TRP A 86 -11.06 15.39 -2.59
C TRP A 86 -11.54 14.02 -2.12
#